data_AF-A0A2W6N9I6-F1
#
_entry.id   AF-A0A2W6N9I6-F1
#
_cell.length_a   1.000
_cell.length_b   1.000
_cell.length_c   1.000
_cell.angle_alpha   90.00
_cell.angle_beta   90.00
_cell.angle_gamma   90.00
#
_symmetry.space_group_name_H-M   'P 1'
#
loop_
_entity.id
_entity.type
_entity.pdbx_description
1 polymer ?
#
loop_
_entity_poly.entity_id
_entity_poly.type
_entity_poly.pdbx_seq_one_letter_code
_entity_poly.pdbx_strand_id
1 'polypeptide(L)'
;MPIRPDVSKLRSIASRLRSNSSKLENERSSINSNVQSMTWRGRVYQHFMDDFRDTTQRMRRTADEMEQFARRLESLANQFMQEDLEEERRERERQERERQERERQRAAASAAAAAAKKR
;
A
#
# COMPACT_ATOMS: atom_id res chain seq x y z
N MET A 1 -16.03 -9.28 -0.85
CA MET A 1 -14.87 -9.44 -1.76
C MET A 1 -13.64 -9.78 -0.95
N PRO A 2 -12.91 -10.84 -1.30
CA PRO A 2 -11.59 -11.06 -0.76
C PRO A 2 -10.67 -9.97 -1.31
N ILE A 3 -10.00 -9.23 -0.43
CA ILE A 3 -8.86 -8.39 -0.82
C ILE A 3 -7.87 -9.31 -1.54
N ARG A 4 -7.40 -8.95 -2.74
CA ARG A 4 -6.36 -9.75 -3.42
C ARG A 4 -5.23 -10.04 -2.43
N PRO A 5 -4.71 -11.29 -2.34
CA PRO A 5 -3.66 -11.66 -1.40
C PRO A 5 -2.46 -10.69 -1.41
N ASP A 6 -2.18 -10.10 -2.58
CA ASP A 6 -1.10 -9.15 -2.80
C ASP A 6 -1.29 -7.81 -2.07
N VAL A 7 -2.50 -7.25 -2.07
CA VAL A 7 -2.81 -5.98 -1.36
C VAL A 7 -2.68 -6.17 0.15
N SER A 8 -3.18 -7.30 0.67
CA SER A 8 -3.04 -7.65 2.09
C SER A 8 -1.57 -7.81 2.49
N LYS A 9 -0.78 -8.49 1.63
CA LYS A 9 0.65 -8.66 1.85
C LYS A 9 1.42 -7.34 1.80
N LEU A 10 1.13 -6.45 0.84
CA LEU A 10 1.73 -5.12 0.74
C LEU A 10 1.46 -4.29 2.00
N ARG A 11 0.21 -4.26 2.47
CA ARG A 11 -0.17 -3.56 3.72
C ARG A 11 0.53 -4.16 4.94
N SER A 12 0.63 -5.48 5.02
CA SER A 12 1.35 -6.15 6.09
C SER A 12 2.85 -5.81 6.08
N ILE A 13 3.48 -5.74 4.91
CA ILE A 13 4.89 -5.37 4.79
C ILE A 13 5.07 -3.91 5.22
N ALA A 14 4.23 -2.99 4.72
CA ALA A 14 4.27 -1.58 5.11
C ALA A 14 4.14 -1.39 6.63
N SER A 15 3.20 -2.08 7.27
CA SER A 15 3.00 -2.04 8.71
C SER A 15 4.23 -2.53 9.50
N ARG A 16 4.82 -3.66 9.09
CA ARG A 16 6.07 -4.17 9.70
C ARG A 16 7.22 -3.19 9.53
N LEU A 17 7.31 -2.55 8.38
CA LEU A 17 8.38 -1.61 8.07
C LEU A 17 8.28 -0.34 8.94
N ARG A 18 7.06 0.20 9.15
CA ARG A 18 6.82 1.29 10.11
C ARG A 18 7.18 0.92 11.54
N SER A 19 6.80 -0.29 11.97
CA SER A 19 7.15 -0.79 13.30
C SER A 19 8.66 -0.87 13.48
N ASN A 20 9.39 -1.37 12.48
CA ASN A 20 10.84 -1.44 12.53
C ASN A 20 11.50 -0.06 12.50
N SER A 21 10.97 0.89 11.71
CA SER A 21 11.44 2.29 11.72
C SER A 21 11.27 2.92 13.11
N SER A 22 10.12 2.71 13.75
CA SER A 22 9.86 3.19 15.12
C SER A 22 10.82 2.58 16.15
N LYS A 23 11.13 1.28 16.02
CA LYS A 23 12.12 0.62 16.88
C LYS A 23 13.51 1.19 16.69
N LEU A 24 13.93 1.42 15.44
CA LEU A 24 15.23 2.00 15.13
C LEU A 24 15.39 3.40 15.74
N GLU A 25 14.34 4.22 15.69
CA GLU A 25 14.34 5.56 16.27
C GLU A 25 14.37 5.55 17.81
N ASN A 26 13.71 4.57 18.43
CA ASN A 26 13.78 4.35 19.88
C ASN A 26 15.17 3.88 20.32
N GLU A 27 15.80 2.97 19.57
CA GLU A 27 17.17 2.53 19.81
C GLU A 27 18.15 3.68 19.67
N ARG A 28 18.03 4.48 18.60
CA ARG A 28 18.82 5.71 18.40
C ARG A 28 18.71 6.65 19.60
N SER A 29 17.49 6.90 20.07
CA SER A 29 17.22 7.78 21.22
C SER A 29 17.81 7.23 22.52
N SER A 30 17.75 5.91 22.71
CA SER A 30 18.32 5.22 23.87
C SER A 30 19.85 5.29 23.87
N ILE A 31 20.49 5.04 22.73
CA ILE A 31 21.94 5.15 22.58
C ILE A 31 22.38 6.59 22.84
N ASN A 32 21.68 7.59 22.28
CA ASN A 32 22.00 9.00 22.51
C ASN A 32 21.91 9.38 23.99
N SER A 33 20.89 8.89 24.70
CA SER A 33 20.74 9.12 26.14
C SER A 33 21.89 8.49 26.93
N ASN A 34 22.27 7.26 26.60
CA ASN A 34 23.39 6.58 27.25
C ASN A 34 24.71 7.33 27.01
N VAL A 35 24.99 7.73 25.78
CA VAL A 35 26.20 8.48 25.41
C VAL A 35 26.27 9.83 26.13
N GLN A 36 25.14 10.53 26.27
CA GLN A 36 25.05 11.80 27.01
C GLN A 36 25.25 11.63 28.52
N SER A 37 24.89 10.47 29.08
CA SER A 37 25.08 10.17 30.51
C SER A 37 26.51 9.80 30.89
N MET A 38 27.34 9.41 29.91
CA MET A 38 28.72 9.01 30.14
C MET A 38 29.63 10.22 30.40
N THR A 39 30.52 10.11 31.39
CA THR A 39 31.58 11.11 31.62
C THR A 39 32.81 10.75 30.81
N TRP A 40 33.12 11.57 29.80
CA TRP A 40 34.25 11.33 28.90
C TRP A 40 35.45 12.20 29.25
N ARG A 41 36.68 11.65 29.08
CA ARG A 41 37.94 12.40 29.30
C ARG A 41 38.93 12.10 28.17
N GLY A 42 39.65 13.14 27.71
CA GLY A 42 40.76 13.01 26.75
C GLY A 42 40.37 13.04 25.26
N ARG A 43 41.36 12.94 24.37
CA ARG A 43 41.22 13.04 22.89
C ARG A 43 40.36 11.95 22.25
N VAL A 44 40.22 10.79 22.91
CA VAL A 44 39.38 9.67 22.44
C VAL A 44 37.91 10.07 22.33
N TYR A 45 37.47 11.02 23.15
CA TYR A 45 36.10 11.53 23.15
C TYR A 45 35.69 12.20 21.84
N GLN A 46 36.57 13.01 21.25
CA GLN A 46 36.24 13.78 20.05
C GLN A 46 35.98 12.86 18.86
N HIS A 47 36.89 11.92 18.61
CA HIS A 47 36.72 10.93 17.54
C HIS A 47 35.47 10.05 17.76
N PHE A 48 35.25 9.58 18.99
CA PHE A 48 34.04 8.84 19.32
C PHE A 48 32.77 9.64 19.04
N MET A 49 32.73 10.92 19.41
CA MET A 49 31.56 11.77 19.20
C MET A 49 31.28 12.08 17.72
N ASP A 50 32.33 12.20 16.90
CA ASP A 50 32.17 12.39 15.46
C ASP A 50 31.59 11.13 14.80
N ASP A 51 32.14 9.95 15.09
CA ASP A 51 31.63 8.66 14.60
C ASP A 51 30.22 8.37 15.12
N PHE A 52 29.95 8.71 16.38
CA PHE A 52 28.64 8.56 17.01
C PHE A 52 27.58 9.44 16.33
N ARG A 53 27.92 10.70 16.02
CA ARG A 53 27.02 11.61 15.29
C ARG A 53 26.73 11.10 13.89
N ASP A 54 27.74 10.62 13.16
CA ASP A 54 27.54 10.05 11.82
C ASP A 54 26.63 8.82 11.88
N THR A 55 26.88 7.90 12.82
CA THR A 55 26.04 6.71 13.03
C THR A 55 24.59 7.10 13.34
N THR A 56 24.38 8.06 14.24
CA THR A 56 23.06 8.56 14.62
C THR A 56 22.32 9.18 13.42
N GLN A 57 23.04 9.93 12.58
CA GLN A 57 22.46 10.50 11.36
C GLN A 57 22.06 9.42 10.35
N ARG A 58 22.90 8.39 10.17
CA ARG A 58 22.59 7.25 9.30
C ARG A 58 21.35 6.50 9.78
N MET A 59 21.25 6.20 11.08
CA MET A 59 20.07 5.56 11.66
C MET A 59 18.79 6.35 11.38
N ARG A 60 18.82 7.68 11.55
CA ARG A 60 17.69 8.55 11.25
C ARG A 60 17.31 8.50 9.77
N ARG A 61 18.29 8.61 8.86
CA ARG A 61 18.03 8.51 7.40
C ARG A 61 17.42 7.16 7.02
N THR A 62 17.93 6.06 7.58
CA THR A 62 17.36 4.73 7.37
C THR A 62 15.92 4.64 7.86
N ALA A 63 15.62 5.18 9.05
CA ALA A 63 14.25 5.21 9.58
C ALA A 63 13.30 6.02 8.67
N ASP A 64 13.76 7.17 8.17
CA ASP A 64 13.02 8.03 7.23
C ASP A 64 12.77 7.32 5.88
N GLU A 65 13.79 6.65 5.33
CA GLU A 65 13.66 5.87 4.09
C GLU A 65 12.69 4.70 4.24
N MET A 66 12.71 4.03 5.39
CA MET A 66 11.74 2.99 5.72
C MET A 66 10.31 3.57 5.74
N GLU A 67 10.07 4.68 6.44
CA GLU A 67 8.75 5.31 6.47
C GLU A 67 8.26 5.71 5.06
N GLN A 68 9.15 6.25 4.22
CA GLN A 68 8.83 6.57 2.83
C GLN A 68 8.50 5.32 2.00
N PHE A 69 9.26 4.24 2.16
CA PHE A 69 8.99 2.98 1.46
C PHE A 69 7.65 2.37 1.89
N ALA A 70 7.33 2.41 3.19
CA ALA A 70 6.03 1.97 3.71
C ALA A 70 4.87 2.76 3.07
N ARG A 71 5.00 4.08 2.94
CA ARG A 71 4.00 4.94 2.27
C ARG A 71 3.82 4.58 0.80
N ARG A 72 4.90 4.28 0.08
CA ARG A 72 4.83 3.84 -1.32
C ARG A 72 4.09 2.50 -1.45
N LEU A 73 4.36 1.55 -0.56
CA LEU A 73 3.66 0.26 -0.55
C LEU A 73 2.15 0.43 -0.30
N GLU A 74 1.76 1.32 0.60
CA GLU A 74 0.34 1.64 0.83
C GLU A 74 -0.31 2.32 -0.37
N SER A 75 0.39 3.26 -1.01
CA SER A 75 -0.09 3.90 -2.24
C SER A 75 -0.32 2.88 -3.34
N LEU A 76 0.63 1.97 -3.55
CA LEU A 76 0.51 0.91 -4.55
C LEU A 76 -0.66 -0.04 -4.23
N ALA A 77 -0.81 -0.42 -2.95
CA ALA A 77 -1.92 -1.23 -2.50
C ALA A 77 -3.28 -0.56 -2.76
N ASN A 78 -3.37 0.77 -2.57
CA ASN A 78 -4.59 1.52 -2.84
C ASN A 78 -4.89 1.66 -4.33
N GLN A 79 -3.86 1.82 -5.17
CA GLN A 79 -4.01 1.85 -6.63
C GLN A 79 -4.60 0.54 -7.16
N PHE A 80 -4.05 -0.61 -6.72
CA PHE A 80 -4.60 -1.92 -7.12
C PHE A 80 -6.07 -2.10 -6.72
N MET A 81 -6.45 -1.65 -5.51
CA MET A 81 -7.86 -1.72 -5.10
C MET A 81 -8.77 -0.82 -5.94
N GLN A 82 -8.30 0.37 -6.33
CA GLN A 82 -9.08 1.27 -7.18
C GLN A 82 -9.25 0.69 -8.58
N GLU A 83 -8.18 0.17 -9.17
CA GLU A 83 -8.21 -0.45 -10.49
C GLU A 83 -9.14 -1.67 -10.51
N ASP A 84 -9.08 -2.52 -9.48
CA ASP A 84 -9.99 -3.67 -9.32
C ASP A 84 -11.46 -3.22 -9.23
N LEU A 85 -11.77 -2.19 -8.43
CA LEU A 85 -13.13 -1.66 -8.29
C LEU A 85 -13.65 -1.07 -9.61
N GLU A 86 -12.78 -0.41 -10.37
CA GLU A 86 -13.14 0.12 -11.68
C GLU A 86 -13.37 -1.00 -12.70
N GLU A 87 -12.51 -2.00 -12.73
CA GLU A 87 -12.63 -3.16 -13.62
C GLU A 87 -13.95 -3.89 -13.37
N GLU A 88 -14.29 -4.14 -12.10
CA GLU A 88 -15.55 -4.77 -11.75
C GLU A 88 -16.78 -3.93 -12.14
N ARG A 89 -16.72 -2.60 -12.00
CA ARG A 89 -17.79 -1.71 -12.48
C ARG A 89 -17.96 -1.82 -13.99
N ARG A 90 -16.85 -1.83 -14.75
CA ARG A 90 -16.87 -1.99 -16.21
C ARG A 90 -17.45 -3.35 -16.61
N GLU A 91 -17.13 -4.42 -15.89
CA GLU A 91 -17.70 -5.75 -16.13
C GLU A 91 -19.20 -5.79 -15.88
N ARG A 92 -19.66 -5.20 -14.76
CA ARG A 92 -21.10 -5.12 -14.45
C ARG A 92 -21.87 -4.34 -15.52
N GLU A 93 -21.34 -3.21 -15.98
CA GLU A 93 -21.94 -2.44 -17.07
C GLU A 93 -22.00 -3.24 -18.38
N ARG A 94 -20.95 -4.00 -18.73
CA ARG A 94 -20.96 -4.88 -19.90
C ARG A 94 -22.02 -5.97 -19.78
N GLN A 95 -22.12 -6.61 -18.61
CA GLN A 95 -23.15 -7.63 -18.37
C GLN A 95 -24.57 -7.07 -18.45
N GLU A 96 -24.81 -5.86 -17.93
CA GLU A 96 -26.11 -5.21 -18.03
C GLU A 96 -26.48 -4.87 -19.47
N ARG A 97 -25.53 -4.36 -20.27
CA ARG A 97 -25.75 -4.10 -21.71
C ARG A 97 -26.06 -5.39 -22.46
N GLU A 98 -25.30 -6.46 -22.22
CA GLU A 98 -25.54 -7.75 -22.85
C GLU A 98 -26.91 -8.33 -22.47
N ARG A 99 -27.33 -8.20 -21.20
CA ARG A 99 -28.67 -8.59 -20.75
C ARG A 99 -29.76 -7.79 -21.47
N GLN A 100 -29.62 -6.48 -21.53
CA GLN A 100 -30.58 -5.61 -22.23
C GLN A 100 -30.67 -5.94 -23.72
N GLU A 101 -29.53 -6.23 -24.36
CA GLU A 101 -29.50 -6.61 -25.78
C GLU A 101 -30.19 -7.96 -26.02
N ARG A 102 -29.90 -8.97 -25.19
CA ARG A 102 -30.60 -10.27 -25.25
C ARG A 102 -32.10 -10.13 -25.02
N GLU A 103 -32.52 -9.27 -24.09
CA GLU A 103 -33.93 -9.00 -23.84
C GLU A 103 -34.61 -8.33 -25.03
N ARG A 104 -33.97 -7.34 -25.65
CA ARG A 104 -34.44 -6.70 -26.89
C ARG A 104 -34.54 -7.70 -28.04
N GLN A 105 -33.55 -8.56 -28.22
CA GLN A 105 -33.57 -9.60 -29.24
C GLN A 105 -34.71 -10.61 -29.00
N ARG A 106 -34.95 -11.01 -27.74
CA ARG A 106 -36.07 -11.88 -27.37
C ARG A 106 -37.43 -11.21 -27.61
N ALA A 107 -37.58 -9.95 -27.23
CA ALA A 107 -38.79 -9.18 -27.47
C ALA A 107 -39.08 -9.05 -28.98
N ALA A 108 -38.07 -8.69 -29.77
CA ALA A 108 -38.18 -8.61 -31.23
C ALA A 108 -38.54 -9.95 -31.88
N ALA A 109 -37.90 -11.06 -31.45
CA ALA A 109 -38.23 -12.40 -31.93
C ALA A 109 -39.67 -12.81 -31.57
N SER A 110 -40.12 -12.50 -30.36
CA SER A 110 -41.49 -12.80 -29.92
C SER A 110 -42.54 -11.99 -30.68
N ALA A 111 -42.26 -10.71 -30.98
CA ALA A 111 -43.12 -9.85 -31.78
C ALA A 111 -43.20 -10.32 -33.25
N ALA A 112 -42.08 -10.71 -33.84
CA ALA A 112 -42.03 -11.27 -35.19
C ALA A 112 -42.82 -12.59 -35.30
N ALA A 113 -42.68 -13.48 -34.31
CA ALA A 113 -43.44 -14.74 -34.25
C ALA A 113 -44.95 -14.49 -34.10
N ALA A 114 -45.36 -13.50 -33.31
CA ALA A 114 -46.78 -13.14 -33.15
C ALA A 114 -47.38 -12.52 -34.43
N ALA A 115 -46.59 -11.73 -35.18
CA ALA A 115 -47.01 -11.17 -36.46
C ALA A 115 -47.15 -12.22 -37.56
N ALA A 116 -46.26 -13.23 -37.59
CA ALA A 116 -46.31 -14.33 -38.54
C ALA A 116 -47.55 -15.24 -38.35
N LYS A 117 -48.08 -15.34 -37.12
CA LYS A 117 -49.24 -16.19 -36.77
C LYS A 117 -50.61 -15.53 -37.07
N LYS A 118 -50.60 -14.24 -37.46
CA LYS A 118 -51.80 -13.44 -37.80
C LYS A 118 -52.01 -13.26 -39.33
N ARG A 119 -51.14 -13.84 -40.16
CA ARG A 119 -51.32 -13.96 -41.62
C ARG A 119 -51.78 -15.37 -41.93
#